data_AF-A0A495JF78-F1
#
_entry.id   AF-A0A495JF78-F1
#
_cell.length_a   1.000
_cell.length_b   1.000
_cell.length_c   1.000
_cell.angle_alpha   90.00
_cell.angle_beta   90.00
_cell.angle_gamma   90.00
#
_symmetry.space_group_name_H-M   'P 1'
#
loop_
_entity.id
_entity.type
_entity.pdbx_description
1 polymer ?
#
loop_
_entity_poly.entity_id
_entity_poly.type
_entity_poly.pdbx_seq_one_letter_code
_entity_poly.pdbx_strand_id
1 'polypeptide(L)'
;MSAATTGPGATREQERDPGQASIGELLGAITRDTTILVRQELELARAEVRAEVRSAVKVAGMFGGAALGGFMVLLFLSYAMWWGLSNVIDEGWSALIVAAVWGFIAAVLVTMARQRMRGLAGLPQTSGTVKRIPDAVKGRTDHRSGGEQ
;
A
#
# COMPACT_ATOMS: atom_id res chain seq x y z
N MET A 1 -54.80 -33.79 60.65
CA MET A 1 -54.93 -34.45 59.32
C MET A 1 -54.23 -33.58 58.29
N SER A 2 -53.30 -34.21 57.56
CA SER A 2 -52.72 -33.85 56.23
C SER A 2 -52.03 -32.48 56.06
N ALA A 3 -50.71 -32.42 55.83
CA ALA A 3 -49.98 -32.72 54.57
C ALA A 3 -50.28 -31.65 53.49
N ALA A 4 -49.36 -31.08 52.71
CA ALA A 4 -48.02 -31.49 52.30
C ALA A 4 -47.21 -30.27 51.80
N THR A 5 -45.88 -30.41 51.88
CA THR A 5 -44.85 -29.56 51.29
C THR A 5 -44.75 -29.79 49.76
N THR A 6 -44.22 -28.78 49.04
CA THR A 6 -43.39 -28.88 47.82
C THR A 6 -44.04 -28.62 46.45
N GLY A 7 -43.49 -27.62 45.76
CA GLY A 7 -43.39 -27.59 44.30
C GLY A 7 -42.40 -26.53 43.80
N PRO A 8 -41.06 -26.70 43.94
CA PRO A 8 -40.09 -25.88 43.24
C PRO A 8 -39.71 -26.55 41.92
N GLY A 9 -40.03 -25.88 40.82
CA GLY A 9 -39.67 -26.33 39.47
C GLY A 9 -39.43 -25.13 38.56
N ALA A 10 -38.68 -24.14 39.05
CA ALA A 10 -38.00 -23.23 38.15
C ALA A 10 -37.14 -24.10 37.23
N THR A 11 -37.39 -24.04 35.93
CA THR A 11 -36.44 -24.47 34.91
C THR A 11 -35.14 -23.74 35.20
N ARG A 12 -34.25 -24.40 35.96
CA ARG A 12 -32.85 -24.01 36.05
C ARG A 12 -32.38 -24.09 34.61
N GLU A 13 -32.17 -22.92 34.02
CA GLU A 13 -31.20 -22.78 32.93
C GLU A 13 -30.01 -23.63 33.33
N GLN A 14 -29.76 -24.64 32.52
CA GLN A 14 -28.74 -25.62 32.74
C GLN A 14 -27.41 -24.88 32.64
N GLU A 15 -26.99 -24.34 33.78
CA GLU A 15 -25.65 -23.86 34.06
C GLU A 15 -24.74 -25.06 33.80
N ARG A 16 -24.26 -25.13 32.56
CA ARG A 16 -23.23 -26.07 32.16
C ARG A 16 -22.02 -25.71 33.00
N ASP A 17 -21.83 -26.47 34.06
CA ASP A 17 -20.64 -26.46 34.89
C ASP A 17 -19.39 -26.58 33.97
N PRO A 18 -18.59 -25.52 33.82
CA PRO A 18 -17.42 -25.53 32.94
C PRO A 18 -16.36 -26.53 33.42
N GLY A 19 -16.48 -27.04 34.65
CA GLY A 19 -15.60 -28.08 35.21
C GLY A 19 -15.79 -29.47 34.61
N GLN A 20 -16.84 -29.72 33.82
CA GLN A 20 -17.12 -31.02 33.18
C GLN A 20 -16.89 -31.03 31.66
N ALA A 21 -16.47 -29.91 31.07
CA ALA A 21 -16.07 -29.88 29.67
C ALA A 21 -14.84 -30.75 29.47
N SER A 22 -14.92 -31.70 28.55
CA SER A 22 -13.77 -32.55 28.24
C SER A 22 -12.61 -31.70 27.70
N ILE A 23 -11.36 -32.13 27.90
CA ILE A 23 -10.18 -31.45 27.33
C ILE A 23 -10.33 -31.26 25.81
N GLY A 24 -11.04 -32.17 25.12
CA GLY A 24 -11.37 -32.06 23.71
C GLY A 24 -12.34 -30.91 23.38
N GLU A 25 -13.32 -30.62 24.23
CA GLU A 25 -14.23 -29.47 24.06
C GLU A 25 -13.54 -28.14 24.33
N LEU A 26 -12.66 -28.08 25.33
CA LEU A 26 -11.86 -26.88 25.63
C LEU A 26 -10.87 -26.56 24.50
N LEU A 27 -10.19 -27.57 23.95
CA LEU A 27 -9.30 -27.39 22.79
C LEU A 27 -10.08 -26.96 21.54
N GLY A 28 -11.28 -27.52 21.35
CA GLY A 28 -12.19 -27.17 20.25
C GLY A 28 -12.65 -25.70 20.34
N ALA A 29 -12.99 -25.23 21.54
CA ALA A 29 -13.36 -23.84 21.79
C ALA A 29 -12.18 -22.88 21.51
N ILE A 30 -10.99 -23.15 22.05
CA ILE A 30 -9.79 -22.32 21.83
C ILE A 30 -9.40 -22.27 20.35
N THR A 31 -9.48 -23.40 19.63
CA THR A 31 -9.19 -23.46 18.19
C THR A 31 -10.18 -22.62 17.39
N ARG A 32 -11.46 -22.66 17.77
CA ARG A 32 -12.51 -21.86 17.14
C ARG A 32 -12.31 -20.37 17.40
N ASP A 33 -11.97 -19.97 18.61
CA ASP A 33 -11.72 -18.57 18.97
C ASP A 33 -10.46 -18.01 18.28
N THR A 34 -9.39 -18.80 18.22
CA THR A 34 -8.17 -18.45 17.48
C THR A 34 -8.47 -18.28 15.98
N THR A 35 -9.32 -19.14 15.41
CA THR A 35 -9.78 -19.02 14.02
C THR A 35 -10.60 -17.74 13.79
N ILE A 36 -11.38 -17.30 14.77
CA ILE A 36 -12.14 -16.05 14.73
C ILE A 36 -11.17 -14.84 14.73
N LEU A 37 -10.17 -14.81 15.62
CA LEU A 37 -9.18 -13.73 15.71
C LEU A 37 -8.36 -13.58 14.43
N VAL A 38 -7.85 -14.69 13.87
CA VAL A 38 -7.09 -14.68 12.62
C VAL A 38 -7.92 -14.10 11.46
N ARG A 39 -9.22 -14.42 11.41
CA ARG A 39 -10.12 -13.84 10.40
C ARG A 39 -10.32 -12.34 10.62
N GLN A 40 -10.46 -11.90 11.87
CA GLN A 40 -10.62 -10.49 12.20
C GLN A 40 -9.37 -9.66 11.87
N GLU A 41 -8.17 -10.15 12.20
CA GLU A 41 -6.92 -9.47 11.82
C GLU A 41 -6.76 -9.41 10.31
N LEU A 42 -7.13 -10.47 9.58
CA LEU A 42 -7.13 -10.45 8.12
C LEU A 42 -8.15 -9.45 7.55
N GLU A 43 -9.34 -9.36 8.13
CA GLU A 43 -10.36 -8.39 7.71
C GLU A 43 -9.89 -6.95 7.97
N LEU A 44 -9.28 -6.70 9.12
CA LEU A 44 -8.71 -5.41 9.47
C LEU A 44 -7.54 -5.03 8.55
N ALA A 45 -6.56 -5.93 8.37
CA ALA A 45 -5.41 -5.71 7.51
C ALA A 45 -5.85 -5.49 6.05
N ARG A 46 -6.86 -6.24 5.57
CA ARG A 46 -7.46 -6.00 4.26
C ARG A 46 -8.14 -4.63 4.18
N ALA A 47 -8.82 -4.20 5.24
CA ALA A 47 -9.45 -2.88 5.29
C ALA A 47 -8.40 -1.75 5.25
N GLU A 48 -7.31 -1.89 6.00
CA GLU A 48 -6.21 -0.93 6.06
C GLU A 48 -5.48 -0.83 4.71
N VAL A 49 -5.10 -1.97 4.12
CA VAL A 49 -4.50 -1.99 2.76
C VAL A 49 -5.45 -1.38 1.73
N ARG A 50 -6.76 -1.66 1.80
CA ARG A 50 -7.74 -1.03 0.90
C ARG A 50 -7.83 0.48 1.11
N ALA A 51 -7.76 0.95 2.36
CA ALA A 51 -7.79 2.38 2.68
C ALA A 51 -6.53 3.08 2.14
N GLU A 52 -5.36 2.47 2.34
CA GLU A 52 -4.08 2.95 1.80
C GLU A 52 -4.09 3.01 0.28
N VAL A 53 -4.51 1.92 -0.38
CA VAL A 53 -4.64 1.85 -1.85
C VAL A 53 -5.62 2.92 -2.36
N ARG A 54 -6.77 3.10 -1.72
CA ARG A 54 -7.74 4.15 -2.12
C ARG A 54 -7.14 5.54 -2.00
N SER A 55 -6.39 5.81 -0.94
CA SER A 55 -5.69 7.08 -0.76
C SER A 55 -4.65 7.30 -1.85
N ALA A 56 -3.81 6.30 -2.11
CA ALA A 56 -2.80 6.34 -3.16
C ALA A 56 -3.42 6.56 -4.55
N VAL A 57 -4.50 5.85 -4.87
CA VAL A 57 -5.25 6.02 -6.13
C VAL A 57 -5.84 7.43 -6.25
N LYS A 58 -6.41 7.98 -5.17
CA LYS A 58 -6.94 9.35 -5.17
C LYS A 58 -5.84 10.36 -5.47
N VAL A 59 -4.70 10.24 -4.80
CA VAL A 59 -3.54 11.10 -5.02
C VAL A 59 -3.03 10.96 -6.45
N ALA A 60 -2.85 9.74 -6.95
CA ALA A 60 -2.45 9.48 -8.32
C ALA A 60 -3.44 10.07 -9.34
N GLY A 61 -4.75 9.96 -9.09
CA GLY A 61 -5.79 10.56 -9.90
C GLY A 61 -5.75 12.09 -9.91
N MET A 62 -5.50 12.72 -8.75
CA MET A 62 -5.31 14.16 -8.64
C MET A 62 -4.08 14.63 -9.43
N PHE A 63 -2.95 13.93 -9.33
CA PHE A 63 -1.76 14.25 -10.13
C PHE A 63 -2.00 14.04 -11.63
N GLY A 64 -2.74 13.00 -12.03
CA GLY A 64 -3.14 12.79 -13.42
C GLY A 64 -4.00 13.93 -13.95
N GLY A 65 -5.02 14.34 -13.19
CA GLY A 65 -5.87 15.48 -13.52
C GLY A 65 -5.10 16.80 -13.57
N ALA A 66 -4.21 17.04 -12.61
CA ALA A 66 -3.35 18.23 -12.59
C ALA A 66 -2.37 18.26 -13.77
N ALA A 67 -1.80 17.12 -14.17
CA ALA A 67 -0.94 17.02 -15.34
C ALA A 67 -1.71 17.34 -16.63
N LEU A 68 -2.90 16.77 -16.81
CA LEU A 68 -3.75 17.06 -17.96
C LEU A 68 -4.23 18.52 -17.98
N GLY A 69 -4.70 19.02 -16.83
CA GLY A 69 -5.13 20.41 -16.70
C GLY A 69 -4.00 21.40 -16.95
N GLY A 70 -2.81 21.14 -16.39
CA GLY A 70 -1.60 21.92 -16.64
C GLY A 70 -1.21 21.89 -18.13
N PHE A 71 -1.28 20.72 -18.77
CA PHE A 71 -1.02 20.60 -20.21
C PHE A 71 -2.03 21.42 -21.05
N MET A 72 -3.32 21.37 -20.72
CA MET A 72 -4.34 22.17 -21.39
C MET A 72 -4.12 23.67 -21.22
N VAL A 73 -3.77 24.13 -20.02
CA VAL A 73 -3.41 25.53 -19.77
C VAL A 73 -2.22 25.95 -20.64
N LEU A 74 -1.16 25.13 -20.68
CA LEU A 74 0.03 25.41 -21.49
C LEU A 74 -0.28 25.43 -22.99
N LEU A 75 -1.15 24.53 -23.47
CA LEU A 75 -1.60 24.50 -24.86
C LEU A 75 -2.34 25.79 -25.23
N PHE A 76 -3.36 26.17 -24.45
CA PHE A 76 -4.12 27.40 -24.71
C PHE A 76 -3.27 28.65 -24.54
N LEU A 77 -2.36 28.68 -23.58
CA LEU A 77 -1.42 29.78 -23.41
C LEU A 77 -0.50 29.92 -24.62
N SER A 78 -0.01 28.80 -25.17
CA SER A 78 0.84 28.80 -26.37
C SER A 78 0.06 29.31 -27.58
N TYR A 79 -1.18 28.87 -27.74
CA TYR A 79 -2.04 29.32 -28.83
C TYR A 79 -2.39 30.80 -28.71
N ALA A 80 -2.75 31.26 -27.51
CA ALA A 80 -3.04 32.67 -27.23
C ALA A 80 -1.81 33.56 -27.44
N MET A 81 -0.62 33.08 -27.06
CA MET A 81 0.62 33.81 -27.29
C MET A 81 0.93 33.92 -28.78
N TRP A 82 0.82 32.84 -29.54
CA TRP A 82 1.00 32.85 -30.99
C TRP A 82 0.00 33.82 -31.62
N TRP A 83 -1.30 33.61 -31.39
CA TRP A 83 -2.36 34.42 -31.98
C TRP A 83 -2.25 35.90 -31.59
N GLY A 84 -1.94 36.19 -30.33
CA GLY A 84 -1.71 37.55 -29.84
C GLY A 84 -0.55 38.24 -30.55
N LEU A 85 0.56 37.54 -30.77
CA LEU A 85 1.71 38.08 -31.49
C LEU A 85 1.42 38.26 -32.99
N SER A 86 0.63 37.37 -33.59
CA SER A 86 0.22 37.50 -35.01
C SER A 86 -0.62 38.75 -35.29
N ASN A 87 -1.13 39.45 -34.26
CA ASN A 87 -1.81 40.75 -34.44
C ASN A 87 -0.83 41.92 -34.65
N VAL A 88 0.45 41.75 -34.29
CA VAL A 88 1.46 42.82 -34.36
C VAL A 88 2.63 42.48 -35.29
N ILE A 89 2.87 41.20 -35.56
CA ILE A 89 3.91 40.71 -36.47
C ILE A 89 3.38 39.57 -37.35
N ASP A 90 4.14 39.20 -38.38
CA ASP A 90 3.80 38.08 -39.26
C ASP A 90 3.75 36.74 -38.51
N GLU A 91 2.80 35.89 -38.92
CA GLU A 91 2.48 34.59 -38.33
C GLU A 91 3.72 33.68 -38.16
N GLY A 92 4.63 33.70 -39.13
CA GLY A 92 5.86 32.89 -39.08
C GLY A 92 6.81 33.35 -37.98
N TRP A 93 6.92 34.67 -37.77
CA TRP A 93 7.74 35.22 -36.70
C TRP A 93 7.11 35.00 -35.32
N SER A 94 5.78 35.05 -35.22
CA SER A 94 5.05 34.65 -34.01
C SER A 94 5.38 33.21 -33.60
N ALA A 95 5.32 32.29 -34.56
CA ALA A 95 5.64 30.87 -34.35
C ALA A 95 7.08 30.69 -33.83
N LEU A 96 8.06 31.39 -34.44
CA LEU A 96 9.47 31.30 -34.05
C LEU A 96 9.72 31.81 -32.63
N ILE A 97 9.04 32.91 -32.23
CA ILE A 97 9.17 33.44 -30.86
C ILE A 97 8.59 32.46 -29.84
N VAL A 98 7.40 31.92 -30.09
CA VAL A 98 6.78 30.92 -29.19
C VAL A 98 7.65 29.67 -29.10
N ALA A 99 8.22 29.21 -30.22
CA ALA A 99 9.16 28.10 -30.24
C ALA A 99 10.44 28.40 -29.43
N ALA A 100 10.98 29.61 -29.53
CA ALA A 100 12.15 30.03 -28.76
C ALA A 100 11.87 30.05 -27.24
N VAL A 101 10.69 30.53 -26.83
CA VAL A 101 10.25 30.52 -25.42
C VAL A 101 10.19 29.08 -24.89
N TRP A 102 9.55 28.17 -25.62
CA TRP A 102 9.49 26.75 -25.24
C TRP A 102 10.88 26.08 -25.23
N GLY A 103 11.74 26.40 -26.20
CA GLY A 103 13.12 25.93 -26.23
C GLY A 103 13.91 26.35 -25.00
N PHE A 104 13.74 27.61 -24.56
CA PHE A 104 14.36 28.11 -23.33
C PHE A 104 13.82 27.39 -22.08
N ILE A 105 12.49 27.24 -21.96
CA ILE A 105 11.87 26.50 -20.87
C ILE A 105 12.40 25.05 -20.82
N ALA A 106 12.45 24.36 -21.96
CA ALA A 106 12.97 23.00 -22.06
C ALA A 106 14.45 22.90 -21.62
N ALA A 107 15.28 23.85 -22.02
CA ALA A 107 16.69 23.90 -21.60
C ALA A 107 16.81 24.04 -20.06
N VAL A 108 16.00 24.90 -19.44
CA VAL A 108 15.96 25.06 -17.98
C VAL A 108 15.47 23.78 -17.29
N LEU A 109 14.40 23.15 -17.80
CA LEU A 109 13.88 21.91 -17.20
C LEU A 109 14.89 20.76 -17.28
N VAL A 110 15.54 20.56 -18.43
CA VAL A 110 16.56 19.52 -18.62
C VAL A 110 17.76 19.76 -17.69
N THR A 111 18.20 21.01 -17.53
CA THR A 111 19.30 21.34 -16.63
C THR A 111 18.94 21.09 -15.17
N MET A 112 17.75 21.49 -14.72
CA MET A 112 17.24 21.20 -13.38
C MET A 112 17.10 19.69 -13.13
N ALA A 113 16.54 18.94 -14.08
CA ALA A 113 16.40 17.49 -13.98
C ALA A 113 17.77 16.81 -13.83
N ARG A 114 18.77 17.22 -14.63
CA ARG A 114 20.15 16.74 -14.51
C ARG A 114 20.78 17.06 -13.16
N GLN A 115 20.55 18.24 -12.61
CA GLN A 115 21.04 18.60 -11.28
C GLN A 115 20.42 17.74 -10.17
N ARG A 116 19.10 17.52 -10.23
CA ARG A 116 18.39 16.68 -9.25
C ARG A 116 18.82 15.22 -9.33
N MET A 117 18.99 14.66 -10.52
CA MET A 117 19.50 13.28 -10.69
C MET A 117 20.91 13.10 -10.11
N ARG A 118 21.79 14.11 -10.26
CA ARG A 118 23.14 14.06 -9.66
C ARG A 118 23.09 14.06 -8.13
N GLY A 119 22.12 14.74 -7.52
CA GLY A 119 21.92 14.70 -6.06
C GLY A 119 21.44 13.33 -5.56
N LEU A 120 20.66 12.61 -6.36
CA LEU A 120 20.14 11.26 -6.03
C LEU A 120 21.19 10.15 -6.23
N ALA A 121 22.18 10.36 -7.10
CA ALA A 121 23.30 9.43 -7.30
C ALA A 121 24.22 9.28 -6.07
N GLY A 122 24.01 10.07 -5.01
CA GLY A 122 24.69 9.97 -3.73
C GLY A 122 24.03 9.03 -2.70
N LEU A 123 22.90 8.36 -3.01
CA LEU A 123 22.30 7.36 -2.13
C LEU A 123 22.97 5.98 -2.35
N PRO A 124 23.79 5.48 -1.41
CA PRO A 124 24.47 4.19 -1.58
C PRO A 124 23.47 3.03 -1.55
N GLN A 125 23.42 2.28 -2.64
CA GLN A 125 23.18 0.82 -2.69
C GLN A 125 22.08 0.24 -1.77
N THR A 126 20.81 0.60 -1.95
CA THR A 126 19.70 -0.29 -1.51
C THR A 126 19.55 -1.53 -2.40
N SER A 127 20.39 -1.66 -3.44
CA SER A 127 20.61 -2.91 -4.19
C SER A 127 21.40 -3.97 -3.39
N GLY A 128 21.99 -3.61 -2.25
CA GLY A 128 22.80 -4.50 -1.42
C GLY A 128 22.01 -5.47 -0.51
N THR A 129 20.72 -5.19 -0.26
CA THR A 129 19.88 -6.02 0.63
C THR A 129 19.22 -7.19 -0.11
N VAL A 130 18.99 -7.07 -1.42
CA VAL A 130 18.33 -8.14 -2.22
C VAL A 130 19.29 -9.26 -2.62
N LYS A 131 20.61 -9.02 -2.61
CA LYS A 131 21.62 -10.04 -3.02
C LYS A 131 22.22 -10.84 -1.87
N ARG A 132 21.80 -10.63 -0.61
CA ARG A 132 22.48 -11.22 0.57
C ARG A 132 21.65 -12.23 1.36
N ILE A 133 20.77 -13.00 0.71
CA ILE A 133 20.21 -14.23 1.31
C ILE A 133 20.07 -15.33 0.23
N PRO A 134 21.14 -16.09 -0.07
CA PRO A 134 20.94 -17.48 -0.51
C PRO A 134 21.65 -18.55 0.34
N ASP A 135 22.49 -18.20 1.31
CA ASP A 135 23.30 -19.22 2.00
C ASP A 135 22.71 -19.71 3.33
N ALA A 136 21.66 -19.06 3.86
CA ALA A 136 20.96 -19.53 5.06
C ALA A 136 19.94 -20.66 4.79
N VAL A 137 19.66 -20.97 3.52
CA VAL A 137 18.75 -22.07 3.12
C VAL A 137 19.52 -23.36 2.77
N LYS A 138 20.85 -23.32 2.74
CA LYS A 138 21.64 -24.54 2.58
C LYS A 138 21.86 -25.18 3.96
N GLY A 139 20.89 -26.01 4.31
CA GLY A 139 20.83 -26.76 5.55
C GLY A 139 22.15 -27.43 5.89
N ARG A 140 22.57 -27.22 7.13
CA ARG A 140 23.60 -27.98 7.82
C ARG A 140 23.10 -29.42 7.97
N THR A 141 23.46 -30.29 7.03
CA THR A 141 23.44 -31.74 7.28
C THR A 141 24.65 -32.06 8.15
N ASP A 142 24.46 -31.91 9.47
CA ASP A 142 25.31 -32.52 10.47
C ASP A 142 25.20 -34.05 10.30
N HIS A 143 26.14 -34.64 9.55
CA HIS A 143 26.35 -36.08 9.56
C HIS A 143 27.06 -36.47 10.87
N ARG A 144 26.24 -36.62 11.92
CA ARG A 144 26.59 -37.37 13.11
C ARG A 144 26.30 -38.85 12.86
N SER A 145 27.29 -39.56 12.34
CA SER A 145 27.44 -41.03 12.41
C SER A 145 28.93 -41.29 12.31
N GLY A 146 29.64 -41.87 13.27
CA GLY A 146 29.32 -43.09 14.01
C GLY A 146 30.35 -44.15 13.60
N GLY A 147 31.02 -44.77 14.58
CA GLY A 147 32.07 -45.81 14.42
C GLY A 147 33.45 -45.23 14.74
N GLU A 148 34.14 -45.53 15.84
CA GLU A 148 34.34 -46.83 16.53
C GLU A 148 34.74 -47.95 15.56
N GLN A 149 36.01 -47.94 15.16
CA GLN A 149 37.01 -49.00 15.37
C GLN A 149 38.32 -48.68 14.66
#